data_AF-E4UQV3-F1
#
_entry.id   AF-E4UQV3-F1
#
_cell.length_a   1.000
_cell.length_b   1.000
_cell.length_c   1.000
_cell.angle_alpha   90.00
_cell.angle_beta   90.00
_cell.angle_gamma   90.00
#
_symmetry.space_group_name_H-M   'P 1'
#
loop_
_entity.id
_entity.type
_entity.pdbx_description
1 polymer ?
#
loop_
_entity_poly.entity_id
_entity_poly.type
_entity_poly.pdbx_seq_one_letter_code
_entity_poly.pdbx_strand_id
1 'polypeptide(L)'
;MDIVEHPLPDDKSIRASHLWHNDLHAENIFVNPENPSEICGIIDWQTTELAPLYDHTIEPYFLEYQGPRMAGDLLQRPDLKEIQKLFDHDNDLTAMEKKRKADNLFWKMALVSLWRHTLHMGIEPLFRALEFRETVRFTLLIFARNLFLDGEAAYLAILADQYRKGWEDVPGIRDNMKKGFPDCEGATNGINIMGDVKEAVGSHFFRVDGTVDHEEYDEVKELIRLTKEDFMSKYPENEGQRKEWEAAWPLDD
;
A
#
# COMPACT_ATOMS: atom_id res chain seq x y z
N MET A 1 -0.41 13.57 22.18
CA MET A 1 0.34 12.48 21.53
C MET A 1 0.14 11.15 22.28
N ASP A 2 -1.01 10.89 22.91
CA ASP A 2 -1.26 9.69 23.74
C ASP A 2 -1.81 8.49 22.93
N ILE A 3 -1.69 8.54 21.60
CA ILE A 3 -2.23 7.51 20.68
C ILE A 3 -1.10 6.61 20.16
N VAL A 4 0.13 7.10 20.06
CA VAL A 4 1.25 6.44 19.34
C VAL A 4 1.68 5.12 19.97
N GLU A 5 1.49 4.93 21.28
CA GLU A 5 1.89 3.70 21.96
C GLU A 5 0.93 2.53 21.74
N HIS A 6 -0.33 2.79 21.37
CA HIS A 6 -1.38 1.77 21.25
C HIS A 6 -1.34 0.95 19.95
N PRO A 7 -0.86 1.50 18.81
CA PRO A 7 -0.60 0.73 17.60
C PRO A 7 0.63 -0.18 17.68
N LEU A 8 1.49 -0.06 18.69
CA LEU A 8 2.67 -0.92 18.79
C LEU A 8 2.27 -2.39 19.06
N PRO A 9 3.02 -3.37 18.53
CA PRO A 9 2.73 -4.76 18.81
C PRO A 9 3.02 -5.11 20.28
N ASP A 10 2.23 -6.01 20.85
CA ASP A 10 2.46 -6.49 22.22
C ASP A 10 3.66 -7.46 22.31
N ASP A 11 3.94 -8.15 21.19
CA ASP A 11 5.03 -9.11 21.08
C ASP A 11 6.41 -8.41 21.07
N LYS A 12 7.16 -8.64 22.15
CA LYS A 12 8.52 -8.10 22.32
C LYS A 12 9.52 -8.64 21.30
N SER A 13 9.31 -9.84 20.78
CA SER A 13 10.23 -10.45 19.82
C SER A 13 10.26 -9.70 18.50
N ILE A 14 9.13 -9.17 18.03
CA ILE A 14 9.07 -8.38 16.81
C ILE A 14 9.35 -6.88 17.05
N ARG A 15 9.31 -6.43 18.30
CA ARG A 15 9.70 -5.07 18.72
C ARG A 15 11.19 -4.88 18.96
N ALA A 16 11.91 -5.97 19.21
CA ALA A 16 13.34 -5.89 19.44
C ALA A 16 14.06 -5.37 18.18
N SER A 17 15.20 -4.72 18.38
CA SER A 17 16.02 -4.22 17.30
C SER A 17 16.73 -5.38 16.59
N HIS A 18 16.57 -5.45 15.28
CA HIS A 18 17.20 -6.45 14.41
C HIS A 18 18.03 -5.73 13.34
N LEU A 19 19.04 -6.42 12.84
CA LEU A 19 19.80 -6.00 11.67
C LEU A 19 19.23 -6.71 10.44
N TRP A 20 18.87 -5.96 9.39
CA TRP A 20 18.25 -6.54 8.20
C TRP A 20 18.69 -5.86 6.91
N HIS A 21 18.93 -6.67 5.88
CA HIS A 21 19.25 -6.17 4.55
C HIS A 21 17.97 -5.73 3.81
N ASN A 22 17.52 -4.51 4.06
CA ASN A 22 16.27 -3.98 3.51
C ASN A 22 16.26 -3.88 1.97
N ASP A 23 17.43 -3.84 1.32
CA ASP A 23 17.58 -3.68 -0.13
C ASP A 23 18.03 -4.95 -0.87
N LEU A 24 17.49 -6.10 -0.47
CA LEU A 24 17.90 -7.38 -1.02
C LEU A 24 17.20 -7.68 -2.35
N HIS A 25 17.75 -7.17 -3.45
CA HIS A 25 17.38 -7.50 -4.82
C HIS A 25 18.40 -8.43 -5.49
N ALA A 26 18.07 -8.98 -6.67
CA ALA A 26 18.89 -9.99 -7.35
C ALA A 26 20.33 -9.51 -7.64
N GLU A 27 20.52 -8.23 -7.96
CA GLU A 27 21.86 -7.67 -8.24
C GLU A 27 22.77 -7.61 -7.00
N ASN A 28 22.20 -7.71 -5.79
CA ASN A 28 22.95 -7.74 -4.53
C ASN A 28 23.29 -9.17 -4.09
N ILE A 29 22.98 -10.19 -4.90
CA ILE A 29 23.21 -11.61 -4.61
C ILE A 29 24.16 -12.20 -5.66
N PHE A 30 25.36 -12.60 -5.22
CA PHE A 30 26.29 -13.36 -6.07
C PHE A 30 26.01 -14.85 -5.95
N VAL A 31 25.92 -15.53 -7.09
CA VAL A 31 25.73 -16.99 -7.17
C VAL A 31 26.89 -17.65 -7.91
N ASN A 32 27.13 -18.92 -7.63
CA ASN A 32 28.15 -19.71 -8.31
C ASN A 32 27.74 -19.94 -9.78
N PRO A 33 28.55 -19.57 -10.79
CA PRO A 33 28.19 -19.77 -12.20
C PRO A 33 28.09 -21.26 -12.59
N GLU A 34 28.86 -22.14 -11.93
CA GLU A 34 28.82 -23.58 -12.16
C GLU A 34 27.66 -24.26 -11.40
N ASN A 35 27.15 -23.62 -10.34
CA ASN A 35 26.00 -24.07 -9.58
C ASN A 35 25.14 -22.88 -9.07
N PRO A 36 24.20 -22.37 -9.89
CA PRO A 36 23.43 -21.16 -9.54
C PRO A 36 22.54 -21.27 -8.29
N SER A 37 22.40 -22.47 -7.70
CA SER A 37 21.70 -22.67 -6.42
C SER A 37 22.55 -22.30 -5.20
N GLU A 38 23.86 -22.12 -5.37
CA GLU A 38 24.80 -21.74 -4.32
C GLU A 38 25.00 -20.23 -4.31
N ILE A 39 24.64 -19.59 -3.20
CA ILE A 39 24.90 -18.16 -2.94
C ILE A 39 26.35 -18.01 -2.46
N CYS A 40 27.15 -17.27 -3.23
CA CYS A 40 28.55 -16.98 -2.92
C CYS A 40 28.74 -15.73 -2.06
N GLY A 41 27.79 -14.80 -2.08
CA GLY A 41 27.88 -13.58 -1.29
C GLY A 41 26.67 -12.66 -1.42
N ILE A 42 26.47 -11.83 -0.40
CA ILE A 42 25.49 -10.75 -0.36
C ILE A 42 26.26 -9.45 -0.13
N ILE A 43 26.06 -8.46 -0.99
CA ILE A 43 26.74 -7.17 -0.95
C ILE A 43 25.77 -6.05 -0.57
N ASP A 44 26.25 -4.80 -0.58
CA ASP A 44 25.45 -3.58 -0.41
C ASP A 44 24.81 -3.37 0.97
N TRP A 45 25.52 -3.76 2.03
CA TRP A 45 25.08 -3.59 3.41
C TRP A 45 25.09 -2.14 3.92
N GLN A 46 25.47 -1.14 3.11
CA GLN A 46 25.69 0.23 3.56
C GLN A 46 24.42 0.97 4.00
N THR A 47 23.25 0.51 3.58
CA THR A 47 21.93 1.04 3.95
C THR A 47 21.23 0.22 5.03
N THR A 48 21.94 -0.75 5.62
CA THR A 48 21.40 -1.63 6.67
C THR A 48 21.14 -0.83 7.95
N GLU A 49 19.95 -0.99 8.52
CA GLU A 49 19.54 -0.30 9.75
C GLU A 49 19.22 -1.28 10.88
N LEU A 50 19.22 -0.74 12.10
CA LEU A 50 18.74 -1.41 13.29
C LEU A 50 17.31 -0.94 13.58
N ALA A 51 16.32 -1.79 13.32
CA ALA A 51 14.91 -1.44 13.51
C ALA A 51 14.10 -2.62 14.08
N PRO A 52 12.85 -2.41 14.53
CA PRO A 52 11.94 -3.50 14.85
C PRO A 52 11.72 -4.43 13.65
N LEU A 53 11.49 -5.73 13.91
CA LEU A 53 11.38 -6.73 12.86
C LEU A 53 10.26 -6.44 11.86
N TYR A 54 9.14 -5.89 12.36
CA TYR A 54 8.00 -5.51 11.53
C TYR A 54 8.23 -4.28 10.64
N ASP A 55 9.33 -3.54 10.81
CA ASP A 55 9.66 -2.37 9.99
C ASP A 55 10.53 -2.75 8.77
N HIS A 56 11.28 -3.85 8.85
CA HIS A 56 12.20 -4.31 7.82
C HIS A 56 11.53 -4.89 6.56
N THR A 57 12.20 -4.91 5.41
CA THR A 57 11.71 -5.57 4.18
C THR A 57 11.73 -7.11 4.31
N ILE A 58 10.77 -7.68 5.04
CA ILE A 58 10.69 -9.12 5.36
C ILE A 58 10.53 -9.99 4.10
N GLU A 59 9.82 -9.49 3.09
CA GLU A 59 9.71 -10.11 1.77
C GLU A 59 10.67 -9.36 0.83
N PRO A 60 11.86 -9.93 0.51
CA PRO A 60 12.88 -9.24 -0.27
C PRO A 60 12.41 -8.84 -1.68
N TYR A 61 13.04 -7.81 -2.25
CA TYR A 61 12.68 -7.29 -3.59
C TYR A 61 12.78 -8.32 -4.71
N PHE A 62 13.65 -9.33 -4.60
CA PHE A 62 13.71 -10.40 -5.61
C PHE A 62 12.43 -11.27 -5.65
N LEU A 63 11.55 -11.17 -4.64
CA LEU A 63 10.24 -11.82 -4.62
C LEU A 63 9.13 -10.96 -5.24
N GLU A 64 9.42 -9.70 -5.60
CA GLU A 64 8.43 -8.78 -6.13
C GLU A 64 7.83 -9.25 -7.46
N TYR A 65 6.52 -9.06 -7.61
CA TYR A 65 5.79 -9.42 -8.81
C TYR A 65 4.66 -8.43 -9.09
N GLN A 66 4.36 -8.24 -10.38
CA GLN A 66 3.22 -7.45 -10.84
C GLN A 66 2.00 -8.38 -11.01
N GLY A 67 1.07 -8.31 -10.07
CA GLY A 67 -0.13 -9.14 -10.06
C GLY A 67 -0.95 -8.95 -8.79
N PRO A 68 -2.04 -9.72 -8.61
CA PRO A 68 -2.85 -9.62 -7.40
C PRO A 68 -2.02 -9.94 -6.15
N ARG A 69 -2.14 -9.12 -5.12
CA ARG A 69 -1.55 -9.41 -3.81
C ARG A 69 -2.22 -10.65 -3.22
N MET A 70 -1.42 -11.55 -2.67
CA MET A 70 -1.91 -12.65 -1.83
C MET A 70 -2.21 -12.09 -0.42
N ALA A 71 -3.25 -11.27 -0.34
CA ALA A 71 -3.70 -10.58 0.86
C ALA A 71 -4.74 -11.43 1.62
N GLY A 72 -4.77 -11.34 2.96
CA GLY A 72 -5.77 -11.98 3.81
C GLY A 72 -5.44 -13.40 4.29
N ASP A 73 -4.72 -14.20 3.51
CA ASP A 73 -4.11 -15.46 3.96
C ASP A 73 -2.64 -15.50 3.56
N LEU A 74 -1.75 -15.26 4.53
CA LEU A 74 -0.30 -15.27 4.32
C LEU A 74 0.21 -16.63 3.82
N LEU A 75 -0.51 -17.72 4.05
CA LEU A 75 -0.15 -19.06 3.59
C LEU A 75 -0.94 -19.48 2.34
N GLN A 76 -1.64 -18.54 1.70
CA GLN A 76 -2.32 -18.80 0.44
C GLN A 76 -1.34 -19.32 -0.60
N ARG A 77 -1.79 -20.33 -1.35
CA ARG A 77 -1.09 -20.85 -2.53
C ARG A 77 -1.70 -20.27 -3.80
N PRO A 78 -0.91 -19.90 -4.80
CA PRO A 78 -1.44 -19.44 -6.07
C PRO A 78 -2.23 -20.56 -6.78
N ASP A 79 -3.35 -20.22 -7.37
CA ASP A 79 -4.11 -21.10 -8.27
C ASP A 79 -3.85 -20.69 -9.72
N LEU A 80 -3.26 -21.61 -10.51
CA LEU A 80 -2.94 -21.35 -11.90
C LEU A 80 -4.19 -21.01 -12.74
N LYS A 81 -5.35 -21.60 -12.43
CA LYS A 81 -6.60 -21.34 -13.17
C LYS A 81 -7.10 -19.93 -12.89
N GLU A 82 -7.05 -19.47 -11.65
CA GLU A 82 -7.42 -18.09 -11.32
C GLU A 82 -6.46 -17.08 -11.95
N ILE A 83 -5.17 -17.38 -11.97
CA ILE A 83 -4.16 -16.54 -12.63
C ILE A 83 -4.37 -16.49 -14.15
N GLN A 84 -4.71 -17.61 -14.78
CA GLN A 84 -5.00 -17.65 -16.22
C GLN A 84 -6.17 -16.73 -16.58
N LYS A 85 -7.24 -16.68 -15.76
CA LYS A 85 -8.39 -15.80 -15.97
C LYS A 85 -8.02 -14.31 -16.03
N LEU A 86 -6.94 -13.90 -15.37
CA LEU A 86 -6.48 -12.50 -15.39
C LEU A 86 -6.09 -12.04 -16.80
N PHE A 87 -5.71 -12.96 -17.67
CA PHE A 87 -5.25 -12.67 -19.03
C PHE A 87 -6.29 -13.00 -20.11
N ASP A 88 -7.45 -13.57 -19.74
CA ASP A 88 -8.47 -14.00 -20.70
C ASP A 88 -8.97 -12.83 -21.57
N HIS A 89 -9.16 -11.67 -20.96
CA HIS A 89 -9.71 -10.46 -21.58
C HIS A 89 -8.67 -9.58 -22.29
N ASP A 90 -7.38 -9.95 -22.23
CA ASP A 90 -6.31 -9.19 -22.89
C ASP A 90 -6.27 -9.54 -24.38
N ASN A 91 -6.94 -8.74 -25.22
CA ASN A 91 -7.08 -9.02 -26.65
C ASN A 91 -5.79 -8.77 -27.45
N ASP A 92 -4.80 -8.09 -26.86
CA ASP A 92 -3.54 -7.75 -27.51
C ASP A 92 -2.51 -8.90 -27.44
N LEU A 93 -2.82 -9.96 -26.68
CA LEU A 93 -1.95 -11.12 -26.51
C LEU A 93 -2.44 -12.36 -27.24
N THR A 94 -1.50 -13.09 -27.85
CA THR A 94 -1.74 -14.44 -28.34
C THR A 94 -1.99 -15.42 -27.20
N ALA A 95 -2.65 -16.54 -27.48
CA ALA A 95 -2.87 -17.60 -26.47
C ALA A 95 -1.55 -18.12 -25.85
N MET A 96 -0.47 -18.16 -26.63
CA MET A 96 0.85 -18.56 -26.15
C MET A 96 1.44 -17.52 -25.17
N GLU A 97 1.29 -16.23 -25.48
CA GLU A 97 1.77 -15.15 -24.61
C GLU A 97 0.97 -15.07 -23.31
N LYS A 98 -0.36 -15.22 -23.37
CA LYS A 98 -1.23 -15.31 -22.19
C LYS A 98 -0.76 -16.44 -21.28
N LYS A 99 -0.55 -17.63 -21.83
CA LYS A 99 -0.05 -18.79 -21.09
C LYS A 99 1.32 -18.50 -20.47
N ARG A 100 2.27 -17.95 -21.23
CA ARG A 100 3.62 -17.62 -20.73
C ARG A 100 3.57 -16.58 -19.60
N LYS A 101 2.74 -15.54 -19.71
CA LYS A 101 2.55 -14.54 -18.65
C LYS A 101 1.94 -15.19 -17.39
N ALA A 102 0.92 -16.01 -17.55
CA ALA A 102 0.28 -16.73 -16.45
C ALA A 102 1.25 -17.68 -15.73
N ASP A 103 2.03 -18.47 -16.48
CA ASP A 103 3.03 -19.38 -15.93
C ASP A 103 4.13 -18.61 -15.18
N ASN A 104 4.61 -17.48 -15.73
CA ASN A 104 5.61 -16.66 -15.05
C ASN A 104 5.07 -16.05 -13.75
N LEU A 105 3.86 -15.50 -13.77
CA LEU A 105 3.21 -14.93 -12.59
C LEU A 105 2.96 -16.00 -11.52
N PHE A 106 2.49 -17.18 -11.92
CA PHE A 106 2.30 -18.32 -11.03
C PHE A 106 3.59 -18.68 -10.27
N TRP A 107 4.73 -18.79 -10.96
CA TRP A 107 5.99 -19.15 -10.30
C TRP A 107 6.50 -18.07 -9.35
N LYS A 108 6.32 -16.78 -9.70
CA LYS A 108 6.66 -15.68 -8.79
C LYS A 108 5.80 -15.70 -7.52
N MET A 109 4.49 -15.86 -7.66
CA MET A 109 3.57 -16.00 -6.53
C MET A 109 3.87 -17.27 -5.70
N ALA A 110 4.22 -18.38 -6.36
CA ALA A 110 4.57 -19.62 -5.68
C ALA A 110 5.85 -19.46 -4.85
N LEU A 111 6.82 -18.69 -5.35
CA LEU A 111 8.05 -18.38 -4.62
C LEU A 111 7.76 -17.55 -3.35
N VAL A 112 6.90 -16.54 -3.44
CA VAL A 112 6.43 -15.76 -2.27
C VAL A 112 5.70 -16.67 -1.28
N SER A 113 4.79 -17.51 -1.76
CA SER A 113 4.09 -18.48 -0.90
C SER A 113 5.07 -19.41 -0.19
N LEU A 114 6.06 -19.95 -0.90
CA LEU A 114 7.11 -20.80 -0.34
C LEU A 114 7.96 -20.07 0.70
N TRP A 115 8.32 -18.81 0.44
CA TRP A 115 9.03 -17.96 1.40
C TRP A 115 8.24 -17.85 2.70
N ARG A 116 6.96 -17.44 2.63
CA ARG A 116 6.07 -17.31 3.80
C ARG A 116 5.91 -18.63 4.56
N HIS A 117 5.75 -19.76 3.87
CA HIS A 117 5.70 -21.08 4.52
C HIS A 117 7.02 -21.44 5.21
N THR A 118 8.16 -21.11 4.62
CA THR A 118 9.48 -21.35 5.22
C THR A 118 9.64 -20.53 6.49
N LEU A 119 9.20 -19.27 6.47
CA LEU A 119 9.17 -18.42 7.66
C LEU A 119 8.26 -19.00 8.74
N HIS A 120 7.05 -19.41 8.38
CA HIS A 120 6.10 -20.03 9.30
C HIS A 120 6.66 -21.27 10.00
N MET A 121 7.36 -22.13 9.24
CA MET A 121 7.89 -23.38 9.77
C MET A 121 9.23 -23.24 10.51
N GLY A 122 10.03 -22.24 10.19
CA GLY A 122 11.43 -22.16 10.62
C GLY A 122 11.83 -20.91 11.41
N ILE A 123 11.12 -19.79 11.25
CA ILE A 123 11.49 -18.48 11.83
C ILE A 123 10.24 -17.78 12.37
N GLU A 124 9.73 -18.30 13.48
CA GLU A 124 8.48 -17.88 14.11
C GLU A 124 8.36 -16.35 14.33
N PRO A 125 9.38 -15.62 14.86
CA PRO A 125 9.26 -14.17 15.04
C PRO A 125 9.05 -13.41 13.73
N LEU A 126 9.67 -13.87 12.64
CA LEU A 126 9.57 -13.22 11.33
C LEU A 126 8.19 -13.45 10.71
N PHE A 127 7.61 -14.64 10.92
CA PHE A 127 6.23 -14.89 10.51
C PHE A 127 5.23 -14.06 11.32
N ARG A 128 5.42 -13.94 12.66
CA ARG A 128 4.59 -13.04 13.49
C ARG A 128 4.68 -11.58 13.07
N ALA A 129 5.85 -11.14 12.60
CA ALA A 129 6.01 -9.80 12.06
C ALA A 129 5.21 -9.61 10.75
N LEU A 130 5.12 -10.63 9.88
CA LEU A 130 4.21 -10.61 8.72
C LEU A 130 2.75 -10.59 9.14
N GLU A 131 2.35 -11.39 10.13
CA GLU A 131 0.98 -11.36 10.66
C GLU A 131 0.61 -9.99 11.21
N PHE A 132 1.53 -9.34 11.94
CA PHE A 132 1.32 -7.99 12.44
C PHE A 132 1.13 -6.97 11.31
N ARG A 133 1.81 -7.13 10.17
CA ARG A 133 1.67 -6.25 9.00
C ARG A 133 0.29 -6.28 8.35
N GLU A 134 -0.46 -7.37 8.52
CA GLU A 134 -1.84 -7.47 8.03
C GLU A 134 -2.85 -6.79 8.98
N THR A 135 -2.41 -6.22 10.11
CA THR A 135 -3.29 -5.59 11.11
C THR A 135 -3.48 -4.09 10.89
N VAL A 136 -4.64 -3.56 11.30
CA VAL A 136 -4.92 -2.11 11.30
C VAL A 136 -3.91 -1.34 12.17
N ARG A 137 -3.39 -1.95 13.23
CA ARG A 137 -2.35 -1.35 14.07
C ARG A 137 -1.09 -1.02 13.26
N PHE A 138 -0.62 -1.95 12.43
CA PHE A 138 0.50 -1.69 11.53
C PHE A 138 0.15 -0.64 10.46
N THR A 139 -1.05 -0.72 9.88
CA THR A 139 -1.54 0.28 8.93
C THR A 139 -1.47 1.69 9.53
N LEU A 140 -1.92 1.88 10.78
CA LEU A 140 -1.82 3.18 11.48
C LEU A 140 -0.38 3.64 11.69
N LEU A 141 0.57 2.73 11.96
CA LEU A 141 1.99 3.06 12.08
C LEU A 141 2.57 3.53 10.73
N ILE A 142 2.24 2.85 9.63
CA ILE A 142 2.72 3.22 8.29
C ILE A 142 2.13 4.54 7.83
N PHE A 143 0.83 4.78 8.02
CA PHE A 143 0.26 6.08 7.65
C PHE A 143 0.82 7.22 8.49
N ALA A 144 1.15 7.00 9.76
CA ALA A 144 1.83 8.02 10.56
C ALA A 144 3.21 8.38 9.97
N ARG A 145 3.94 7.38 9.45
CA ARG A 145 5.22 7.57 8.73
C ARG A 145 5.02 8.30 7.40
N ASN A 146 3.94 7.99 6.70
CA ASN A 146 3.66 8.51 5.36
C ASN A 146 2.69 9.70 5.35
N LEU A 147 2.41 10.32 6.51
CA LEU A 147 1.35 11.33 6.65
C LEU A 147 1.50 12.50 5.67
N PHE A 148 2.73 12.91 5.37
CA PHE A 148 3.03 13.96 4.41
C PHE A 148 2.80 13.55 2.95
N LEU A 149 2.88 12.26 2.63
CA LEU A 149 2.69 11.72 1.28
C LEU A 149 1.23 11.33 1.05
N ASP A 150 0.64 10.62 1.99
CA ASP A 150 -0.71 10.06 1.88
C ASP A 150 -1.81 11.06 2.30
N GLY A 151 -1.42 12.12 3.02
CA GLY A 151 -2.31 13.16 3.52
C GLY A 151 -3.07 12.76 4.80
N GLU A 152 -3.45 13.78 5.58
CA GLU A 152 -4.17 13.59 6.85
C GLU A 152 -5.53 12.91 6.67
N ALA A 153 -6.22 13.16 5.56
CA ALA A 153 -7.54 12.60 5.28
C ALA A 153 -7.53 11.07 5.26
N ALA A 154 -6.53 10.44 4.64
CA ALA A 154 -6.39 8.98 4.58
C ALA A 154 -6.23 8.36 5.98
N TYR A 155 -5.43 9.01 6.83
CA TYR A 155 -5.24 8.60 8.22
C TYR A 155 -6.54 8.75 9.04
N LEU A 156 -7.23 9.89 8.91
CA LEU A 156 -8.50 10.14 9.60
C LEU A 156 -9.61 9.18 9.16
N ALA A 157 -9.65 8.77 7.90
CA ALA A 157 -10.63 7.81 7.40
C ALA A 157 -10.49 6.43 8.07
N ILE A 158 -9.26 5.97 8.28
CA ILE A 158 -8.99 4.72 9.02
C ILE A 158 -9.42 4.85 10.47
N LEU A 159 -9.11 5.98 11.11
CA LEU A 159 -9.59 6.25 12.48
C LEU A 159 -11.12 6.30 12.55
N ALA A 160 -11.79 6.89 11.54
CA ALA A 160 -13.25 6.91 11.42
C ALA A 160 -13.84 5.50 11.40
N ASP A 161 -13.30 4.63 10.54
CA ASP A 161 -13.75 3.25 10.40
C ASP A 161 -13.57 2.48 11.73
N GLN A 162 -12.42 2.64 12.37
CA GLN A 162 -12.14 2.04 13.67
C GLN A 162 -13.06 2.54 14.77
N TYR A 163 -13.41 3.82 14.77
CA TYR A 163 -14.40 4.37 15.69
C TYR A 163 -15.78 3.76 15.51
N ARG A 164 -16.25 3.62 14.26
CA ARG A 164 -17.54 2.97 13.96
C ARG A 164 -17.56 1.51 14.41
N LYS A 165 -16.42 0.83 14.32
CA LYS A 165 -16.21 -0.54 14.82
C LYS A 165 -15.90 -0.62 16.32
N GLY A 166 -15.99 0.50 17.06
CA GLY A 166 -15.78 0.50 18.51
C GLY A 166 -14.35 0.17 18.95
N TRP A 167 -13.36 0.38 18.08
CA TRP A 167 -11.93 0.09 18.30
C TRP A 167 -11.60 -1.39 18.50
N GLU A 168 -12.36 -2.30 17.87
CA GLU A 168 -12.12 -3.75 17.97
C GLU A 168 -10.67 -4.13 17.62
N ASP A 169 -10.07 -3.53 16.58
CA ASP A 169 -8.71 -3.85 16.16
C ASP A 169 -7.62 -3.11 16.96
N VAL A 170 -7.99 -2.03 17.67
CA VAL A 170 -7.06 -1.19 18.44
C VAL A 170 -7.63 -0.81 19.82
N PRO A 171 -7.86 -1.80 20.71
CA PRO A 171 -8.55 -1.60 21.98
C PRO A 171 -7.86 -0.60 22.92
N GLY A 172 -6.53 -0.45 22.85
CA GLY A 172 -5.78 0.51 23.66
C GLY A 172 -6.17 1.98 23.44
N ILE A 173 -6.68 2.31 22.24
CA ILE A 173 -7.12 3.67 21.92
C ILE A 173 -8.48 4.00 22.57
N ARG A 174 -9.33 2.98 22.82
CA ARG A 174 -10.69 3.15 23.35
C ARG A 174 -10.72 3.92 24.67
N ASP A 175 -9.75 3.68 25.55
CA ASP A 175 -9.70 4.29 26.89
C ASP A 175 -9.25 5.76 26.86
N ASN A 176 -8.47 6.16 25.86
CA ASN A 176 -7.94 7.53 25.72
C ASN A 176 -8.88 8.50 24.99
N MET A 177 -9.88 7.99 24.25
CA MET A 177 -10.71 8.80 23.34
C MET A 177 -11.93 9.47 24.00
N LYS A 178 -11.97 9.63 25.32
CA LYS A 178 -12.97 10.49 26.00
C LYS A 178 -12.85 11.98 25.66
N LYS A 179 -11.81 12.38 24.92
CA LYS A 179 -11.60 13.74 24.41
C LYS A 179 -11.84 13.75 22.90
N GLY A 180 -13.04 14.16 22.48
CA GLY A 180 -13.44 14.56 21.12
C GLY A 180 -12.70 13.94 19.92
N PHE A 181 -13.43 13.18 19.10
CA PHE A 181 -12.92 12.69 17.81
C PHE A 181 -12.71 13.85 16.82
N PRO A 182 -11.60 13.88 16.04
CA PRO A 182 -11.49 14.76 14.87
C PRO A 182 -12.65 14.52 13.89
N ASP A 183 -12.95 15.46 12.99
CA ASP A 183 -14.00 15.29 11.96
C ASP A 183 -13.61 14.22 10.91
N CYS A 184 -13.81 12.96 11.28
CA CYS A 184 -13.43 11.83 10.45
C CYS A 184 -14.52 11.43 9.45
N GLU A 185 -15.76 11.92 9.66
CA GLU A 185 -16.82 11.85 8.66
C GLU A 185 -16.52 12.80 7.50
N GLY A 186 -16.09 14.03 7.79
CA GLY A 186 -15.58 14.98 6.79
C GLY A 186 -14.41 14.41 5.99
N ALA A 187 -13.44 13.77 6.65
CA ALA A 187 -12.31 13.12 5.98
C ALA A 187 -12.73 11.99 5.04
N THR A 188 -13.64 11.10 5.47
CA THR A 188 -14.16 10.01 4.63
C THR A 188 -14.89 10.58 3.40
N ASN A 189 -15.71 11.61 3.61
CA ASN A 189 -16.43 12.28 2.54
C ASN A 189 -15.47 12.95 1.55
N GLY A 190 -14.41 13.60 2.05
CA GLY A 190 -13.38 14.22 1.23
C GLY A 190 -12.63 13.23 0.34
N ILE A 191 -12.31 12.03 0.85
CA ILE A 191 -11.68 10.97 0.03
C ILE A 191 -12.63 10.51 -1.08
N ASN A 192 -13.91 10.29 -0.77
CA ASN A 192 -14.89 9.86 -1.77
C ASN A 192 -15.06 10.92 -2.86
N ILE A 193 -15.20 12.19 -2.46
CA ILE A 193 -15.25 13.33 -3.37
C ILE A 193 -14.02 13.37 -4.28
N MET A 194 -12.81 13.19 -3.73
CA MET A 194 -11.59 13.16 -4.53
C MET A 194 -11.54 11.95 -5.47
N GLY A 195 -12.13 10.83 -5.07
CA GLY A 195 -12.33 9.66 -5.92
C GLY A 195 -13.18 9.99 -7.15
N ASP A 196 -14.33 10.64 -6.94
CA ASP A 196 -15.23 11.06 -8.02
C ASP A 196 -14.55 12.05 -8.97
N VAL A 197 -13.76 12.99 -8.44
CA VAL A 197 -12.97 13.95 -9.26
C VAL A 197 -11.94 13.21 -10.11
N LYS A 198 -11.22 12.23 -9.55
CA LYS A 198 -10.25 11.43 -10.29
C LYS A 198 -10.90 10.61 -11.39
N GLU A 199 -12.07 10.04 -11.13
CA GLU A 199 -12.83 9.29 -12.14
C GLU A 199 -13.32 10.21 -13.27
N ALA A 200 -13.83 11.41 -12.92
CA ALA A 200 -14.32 12.39 -13.89
C ALA A 200 -13.21 12.95 -14.80
N VAL A 201 -12.03 13.24 -14.26
CA VAL A 201 -10.86 13.68 -15.05
C VAL A 201 -10.26 12.51 -15.85
N GLY A 202 -10.29 11.31 -15.30
CA GLY A 202 -9.68 10.11 -15.89
C GLY A 202 -8.54 9.59 -15.02
N SER A 203 -8.74 8.42 -14.41
CA SER A 203 -7.80 7.84 -13.44
C SER A 203 -6.40 7.58 -13.99
N HIS A 204 -6.27 7.39 -15.30
CA HIS A 204 -4.99 7.18 -15.99
C HIS A 204 -4.07 8.41 -15.97
N PHE A 205 -4.62 9.61 -15.78
CA PHE A 205 -3.84 10.85 -15.66
C PHE A 205 -3.25 11.06 -14.25
N PHE A 206 -3.73 10.34 -13.24
CA PHE A 206 -3.22 10.45 -11.87
C PHE A 206 -2.16 9.39 -11.60
N ARG A 207 -0.96 9.61 -12.15
CA ARG A 207 0.21 8.76 -11.87
C ARG A 207 0.68 8.93 -10.42
N VAL A 208 1.29 7.87 -9.88
CA VAL A 208 1.77 7.83 -8.48
C VAL A 208 2.82 8.91 -8.20
N ASP A 209 3.57 9.32 -9.22
CA ASP A 209 4.57 10.39 -9.13
C ASP A 209 4.01 11.80 -9.37
N GLY A 210 2.69 11.92 -9.62
CA GLY A 210 2.02 13.19 -9.88
C GLY A 210 2.34 13.81 -11.23
N THR A 211 2.92 13.06 -12.17
CA THR A 211 3.31 13.57 -13.49
C THR A 211 2.26 13.29 -14.57
N VAL A 212 2.24 14.13 -15.60
CA VAL A 212 1.45 13.99 -16.82
C VAL A 212 2.40 14.13 -18.00
N ASP A 213 2.25 13.30 -19.03
CA ASP A 213 3.08 13.37 -20.22
C ASP A 213 2.85 14.70 -20.95
N HIS A 214 3.88 15.25 -21.59
CA HIS A 214 3.79 16.59 -22.20
C HIS A 214 2.72 16.67 -23.28
N GLU A 215 2.52 15.58 -24.02
CA GLU A 215 1.52 15.46 -25.08
C GLU A 215 0.08 15.49 -24.54
N GLU A 216 -0.13 15.06 -23.30
CA GLU A 216 -1.44 14.97 -22.63
C GLU A 216 -1.71 16.18 -21.74
N TYR A 217 -0.70 17.02 -21.48
CA TYR A 217 -0.76 18.10 -20.50
C TYR A 217 -1.92 19.08 -20.75
N ASP A 218 -2.08 19.57 -21.98
CA ASP A 218 -3.13 20.54 -22.32
C ASP A 218 -4.54 19.92 -22.23
N GLU A 219 -4.67 18.64 -22.58
CA GLU A 219 -5.94 17.90 -22.49
C GLU A 219 -6.35 17.70 -21.03
N VAL A 220 -5.42 17.22 -20.20
CA VAL A 220 -5.64 17.02 -18.75
C VAL A 220 -5.99 18.33 -18.07
N LYS A 221 -5.29 19.40 -18.43
CA LYS A 221 -5.53 20.74 -17.92
C LYS A 221 -6.95 21.22 -18.18
N GLU A 222 -7.45 21.04 -19.40
CA GLU A 222 -8.84 21.39 -19.73
C GLU A 222 -9.85 20.47 -19.03
N LEU A 223 -9.57 19.18 -18.91
CA LEU A 223 -10.43 18.24 -18.16
C LEU A 223 -10.52 18.58 -16.67
N ILE A 224 -9.41 18.96 -16.04
CA ILE A 224 -9.38 19.44 -14.65
C ILE A 224 -10.22 20.71 -14.52
N ARG A 225 -10.09 21.67 -15.46
CA ARG A 225 -10.87 22.91 -15.47
C ARG A 225 -12.37 22.63 -15.58
N LEU A 226 -12.78 21.77 -16.51
CA LEU A 226 -14.18 21.38 -16.70
C LEU A 226 -14.73 20.63 -15.48
N THR A 227 -13.93 19.73 -14.89
CA THR A 227 -14.32 18.99 -13.68
C THR A 227 -14.46 19.93 -12.49
N LYS A 228 -13.58 20.93 -12.35
CA LYS A 228 -13.69 21.98 -11.33
C LYS A 228 -14.98 22.79 -11.51
N GLU A 229 -15.29 23.23 -12.73
CA GLU A 229 -16.53 23.97 -13.02
C GLU A 229 -17.78 23.15 -12.67
N ASP A 230 -17.82 21.88 -13.08
CA ASP A 230 -18.92 20.96 -12.75
C ASP A 230 -19.03 20.71 -11.25
N PHE A 231 -17.90 20.48 -10.56
CA PHE A 231 -17.83 20.30 -9.12
C PHE A 231 -18.38 21.52 -8.35
N MET A 232 -17.92 22.72 -8.73
CA MET A 232 -18.34 23.99 -8.11
C MET A 232 -19.81 24.34 -8.38
N SER A 233 -20.45 23.67 -9.35
CA SER A 233 -21.88 23.82 -9.61
C SER A 233 -22.77 22.89 -8.75
N LYS A 234 -22.21 21.79 -8.24
CA LYS A 234 -22.94 20.72 -7.57
C LYS A 234 -22.76 20.69 -6.05
N TYR A 235 -21.56 20.96 -5.57
CA TYR A 235 -21.19 20.71 -4.17
C TYR A 235 -21.41 21.91 -3.22
N PRO A 236 -21.08 23.16 -3.58
CA PRO A 236 -21.31 24.29 -2.69
C PRO A 236 -22.80 24.64 -2.59
N GLU A 237 -23.35 24.67 -1.37
CA GLU A 237 -24.75 25.07 -1.13
C GLU A 237 -24.92 26.60 -1.09
N ASN A 238 -23.82 27.33 -0.84
CA ASN A 238 -23.82 28.78 -0.74
C ASN A 238 -22.48 29.39 -1.20
N GLU A 239 -22.48 30.71 -1.39
CA GLU A 239 -21.32 31.47 -1.88
C GLU A 239 -20.13 31.47 -0.90
N GLY A 240 -20.37 31.28 0.40
CA GLY A 240 -19.32 31.12 1.41
C GLY A 240 -18.58 29.80 1.25
N GLN A 241 -19.32 28.69 1.17
CA GLN A 241 -18.77 27.36 0.90
C GLN A 241 -18.06 27.29 -0.45
N ARG A 242 -18.57 27.99 -1.47
CA ARG A 242 -17.92 28.03 -2.79
C ARG A 242 -16.48 28.57 -2.68
N LYS A 243 -16.28 29.64 -1.92
CA LYS A 243 -14.94 30.21 -1.69
C LYS A 243 -14.03 29.28 -0.90
N GLU A 244 -14.58 28.55 0.07
CA GLU A 244 -13.82 27.54 0.81
C GLU A 244 -13.36 26.40 -0.10
N TRP A 245 -14.26 25.89 -0.95
CA TRP A 245 -13.91 24.86 -1.95
C TRP A 245 -12.92 25.36 -2.99
N GLU A 246 -13.05 26.59 -3.48
CA GLU A 246 -12.10 27.21 -4.40
C GLU A 246 -10.70 27.35 -3.77
N ALA A 247 -10.63 27.72 -2.49
CA ALA A 247 -9.37 27.83 -1.77
C ALA A 247 -8.72 26.47 -1.45
N ALA A 248 -9.54 25.42 -1.30
CA ALA A 248 -9.11 24.06 -0.99
C ALA A 248 -8.87 23.20 -2.25
N TRP A 249 -9.08 23.75 -3.45
CA TRP A 249 -8.96 22.99 -4.70
C TRP A 249 -7.50 22.55 -4.93
N PRO A 250 -7.22 21.23 -5.05
CA PRO A 250 -5.85 20.72 -4.97
C PRO A 250 -5.11 20.67 -6.32
N LEU A 251 -5.78 20.98 -7.43
CA LEU A 251 -5.22 20.86 -8.78
C LEU A 251 -5.07 22.23 -9.42
N ASP A 252 -3.89 22.51 -9.97
CA ASP A 252 -3.60 23.79 -10.61
C ASP A 252 -4.37 23.96 -11.93
N ASP A 253 -4.66 25.23 -12.24
CA ASP A 253 -5.35 25.68 -13.46
C ASP A 253 -4.44 25.86 -14.67
#